data_AF-A0A016TNJ7-F1
#
_entry.id   AF-A0A016TNJ7-F1
#
_cell.length_a   1.000
_cell.length_b   1.000
_cell.length_c   1.000
_cell.angle_alpha   90.00
_cell.angle_beta   90.00
_cell.angle_gamma   90.00
#
_symmetry.space_group_name_H-M   'P 1'
#
loop_
_entity.id
_entity.type
_entity.pdbx_description
1 polymer ?
#
loop_
_entity_poly.entity_id
_entity_poly.type
_entity_poly.pdbx_seq_one_letter_code
_entity_poly.pdbx_strand_id
1 'polypeptide(L)'
;MSDHTSLSMHTGDIPEWIFKMAEKERCYEEAKRHATEELERCRAHIRQEFEQRRKRSEEAYRAEVDALRQKLDKRLKDLEQAQTDLAVDKFRRLSMDQSIRSRQEREKRMRDMNESTKHVFNKEKKRFSIG
;
A
#
# COMPACT_ATOMS: atom_id res chain seq x y z
N MET A 1 -41.83 -76.93 -29.04
CA MET A 1 -42.43 -76.58 -27.73
C MET A 1 -41.46 -75.60 -27.11
N SER A 2 -41.91 -74.37 -26.90
CA SER A 2 -41.06 -73.23 -26.54
C SER A 2 -41.14 -73.01 -25.04
N ASP A 3 -40.07 -73.32 -24.32
CA ASP A 3 -39.99 -73.04 -22.89
C ASP A 3 -39.45 -71.63 -22.67
N HIS A 4 -40.39 -70.70 -22.48
CA HIS A 4 -40.11 -69.40 -21.88
C HIS A 4 -39.98 -69.58 -20.36
N THR A 5 -38.75 -69.81 -19.90
CA THR A 5 -38.44 -69.73 -18.47
C THR A 5 -38.24 -68.25 -18.11
N SER A 6 -39.34 -67.58 -17.77
CA SER A 6 -39.34 -66.25 -17.18
C SER A 6 -38.66 -66.30 -15.80
N LEU A 7 -37.38 -65.92 -15.77
CA LEU A 7 -36.64 -65.64 -14.54
C LEU A 7 -37.22 -64.38 -13.87
N SER A 8 -38.29 -64.58 -13.09
CA SER A 8 -38.82 -63.58 -12.16
C SER A 8 -37.84 -63.48 -10.99
N MET A 9 -36.93 -62.51 -11.04
CA MET A 9 -36.11 -62.16 -9.88
C MET A 9 -37.01 -61.60 -8.78
N HIS A 10 -37.33 -62.44 -7.80
CA HIS A 10 -37.99 -62.01 -6.58
C HIS A 10 -36.97 -61.22 -5.75
N THR A 11 -37.22 -59.93 -5.56
CA THR A 11 -36.42 -59.03 -4.70
C THR A 11 -36.45 -59.39 -3.21
N GLY A 12 -37.08 -60.52 -2.84
CA GLY A 12 -37.26 -60.99 -1.47
C GLY A 12 -36.06 -61.71 -0.84
N ASP A 13 -35.03 -62.07 -1.61
CA ASP A 13 -33.89 -62.88 -1.13
C ASP A 13 -32.60 -62.09 -0.87
N ILE A 14 -32.63 -60.75 -0.92
CA ILE A 14 -31.44 -59.92 -0.63
C ILE A 14 -31.28 -59.80 0.90
N PRO A 15 -30.16 -60.29 1.48
CA PRO A 15 -29.93 -60.19 2.91
C PRO A 15 -29.86 -58.74 3.42
N GLU A 16 -30.47 -58.48 4.59
CA GLU A 16 -30.53 -57.16 5.23
C GLU A 16 -29.15 -56.49 5.42
N TRP A 17 -28.08 -57.28 5.60
CA TRP A 17 -26.73 -56.76 5.75
C TRP A 17 -26.22 -56.03 4.50
N ILE A 18 -26.69 -56.39 3.30
CA ILE A 18 -26.32 -55.72 2.04
C ILE A 18 -26.90 -54.29 2.03
N PHE A 19 -28.16 -54.13 2.42
CA PHE A 19 -28.78 -52.80 2.52
C PHE A 19 -28.11 -51.94 3.59
N LYS A 20 -27.77 -52.51 4.75
CA LYS A 20 -27.01 -51.81 5.81
C LYS A 20 -25.61 -51.40 5.35
N MET A 21 -24.94 -52.22 4.55
CA MET A 21 -23.63 -51.88 3.98
C MET A 21 -23.75 -50.74 2.96
N ALA A 22 -24.71 -50.82 2.04
CA ALA A 22 -24.95 -49.76 1.06
C ALA A 22 -25.33 -48.41 1.73
N GLU A 23 -26.13 -48.45 2.80
CA GLU A 23 -26.45 -47.27 3.58
C GLU A 23 -25.23 -46.69 4.30
N LYS A 24 -24.38 -47.53 4.90
CA LYS A 24 -23.12 -47.07 5.51
C LYS A 24 -22.17 -46.44 4.48
N GLU A 25 -22.08 -47.03 3.29
CA GLU A 25 -21.26 -46.50 2.19
C GLU A 25 -21.80 -45.15 1.71
N ARG A 26 -23.12 -45.02 1.54
CA ARG A 26 -23.76 -43.73 1.22
C ARG A 26 -23.47 -42.66 2.27
N CYS A 27 -23.65 -42.98 3.56
CA CYS A 27 -23.37 -42.06 4.66
C CYS A 27 -21.89 -41.66 4.70
N TYR A 28 -20.97 -42.59 4.40
CA TYR A 28 -19.55 -42.30 4.34
C TYR A 28 -19.20 -41.35 3.19
N GLU A 29 -19.72 -41.59 1.98
CA GLU A 29 -19.47 -40.71 0.84
C GLU A 29 -20.08 -39.32 1.03
N GLU A 30 -21.27 -39.22 1.66
CA GLU A 30 -21.86 -37.93 2.06
C GLU A 30 -20.97 -37.19 3.06
N ALA A 31 -20.50 -37.87 4.11
CA ALA A 31 -19.60 -37.28 5.11
C ALA A 31 -18.27 -36.81 4.49
N LYS A 32 -17.71 -37.60 3.57
CA LYS A 32 -16.48 -37.26 2.84
C LYS A 32 -16.68 -36.06 1.91
N ARG A 33 -17.83 -35.98 1.23
CA ARG A 33 -18.19 -34.81 0.43
C ARG A 33 -18.27 -33.56 1.30
N HIS A 34 -19.00 -33.63 2.42
CA HIS A 34 -19.11 -32.52 3.36
C HIS A 34 -17.76 -32.09 3.93
N ALA A 35 -16.89 -33.03 4.30
CA ALA A 35 -15.54 -32.72 4.76
C ALA A 35 -14.71 -31.97 3.69
N THR A 36 -14.87 -32.35 2.42
CA THR A 36 -14.18 -31.69 1.30
C THR A 36 -14.73 -30.28 1.08
N GLU A 37 -16.05 -30.10 1.12
CA GLU A 37 -16.69 -28.79 1.00
C GLU A 37 -16.25 -27.83 2.11
N GLU A 38 -16.23 -28.29 3.36
CA GLU A 38 -15.76 -27.48 4.49
C GLU A 38 -14.27 -27.14 4.38
N LEU A 39 -13.43 -28.08 3.95
CA LEU A 39 -12.01 -27.84 3.72
C LEU A 39 -11.79 -26.75 2.66
N GLU A 40 -12.54 -26.78 1.56
CA GLU A 40 -12.46 -25.75 0.52
C GLU A 40 -13.01 -24.40 1.01
N ARG A 41 -14.08 -24.38 1.82
CA ARG A 41 -14.55 -23.16 2.49
C ARG A 41 -13.48 -22.55 3.39
N CYS A 42 -12.83 -23.36 4.22
CA CYS A 42 -11.74 -22.89 5.08
C CYS A 42 -10.56 -22.34 4.26
N ARG A 43 -10.16 -23.04 3.18
CA ARG A 43 -9.09 -22.58 2.29
C ARG A 43 -9.43 -21.25 1.63
N ALA A 44 -10.65 -21.10 1.13
CA ALA A 44 -11.13 -19.87 0.51
C ALA A 44 -11.13 -18.71 1.52
N HIS A 45 -11.66 -18.95 2.72
CA HIS A 45 -11.69 -17.95 3.79
C HIS A 45 -10.29 -17.49 4.18
N ILE A 46 -9.34 -18.42 4.36
CA ILE A 46 -7.94 -18.08 4.67
C ILE A 46 -7.34 -17.21 3.57
N ARG A 47 -7.51 -17.56 2.30
CA ARG A 47 -6.99 -16.77 1.18
C ARG A 47 -7.58 -15.36 1.17
N GLN A 48 -8.89 -15.23 1.40
CA GLN A 48 -9.58 -13.95 1.46
C GLN A 48 -9.05 -13.07 2.60
N GLU A 49 -8.90 -13.63 3.81
CA GLU A 49 -8.36 -12.92 4.97
C GLU A 49 -6.93 -12.44 4.73
N PHE A 50 -6.07 -13.29 4.16
CA PHE A 50 -4.70 -12.91 3.80
C PHE A 50 -4.68 -11.76 2.81
N GLU A 51 -5.47 -11.85 1.75
CA GLU A 51 -5.54 -10.82 0.71
C GLU A 51 -6.07 -9.49 1.26
N GLN A 52 -7.09 -9.54 2.13
CA GLN A 52 -7.62 -8.35 2.80
C GLN A 52 -6.58 -7.72 3.75
N ARG A 53 -5.80 -8.52 4.48
CA ARG A 53 -4.72 -8.02 5.34
C ARG A 53 -3.59 -7.40 4.52
N ARG A 54 -3.19 -8.05 3.42
CA ARG A 54 -2.19 -7.55 2.48
C ARG A 54 -2.60 -6.18 1.93
N LYS A 55 -3.82 -6.07 1.40
CA LYS A 55 -4.36 -4.81 0.86
C LYS A 55 -4.38 -3.70 1.91
N ARG A 56 -4.85 -3.98 3.13
CA ARG A 56 -4.82 -2.99 4.23
C ARG A 56 -3.41 -2.54 4.57
N SER A 57 -2.44 -3.47 4.57
CA SER A 57 -1.04 -3.14 4.83
C SER A 57 -0.44 -2.25 3.73
N GLU A 58 -0.73 -2.54 2.47
CA GLU A 58 -0.27 -1.74 1.32
C GLU A 58 -0.88 -0.34 1.32
N GLU A 59 -2.18 -0.24 1.62
CA GLU A 59 -2.88 1.05 1.75
C GLU A 59 -2.31 1.89 2.90
N ALA A 60 -2.05 1.27 4.05
CA ALA A 60 -1.43 1.95 5.20
C ALA A 60 -0.01 2.46 4.87
N TYR A 61 0.82 1.61 4.26
CA TYR A 61 2.17 1.99 3.83
C TYR A 61 2.14 3.14 2.81
N ARG A 62 1.24 3.06 1.82
CA ARG A 62 1.07 4.12 0.82
C ARG A 62 0.66 5.45 1.49
N ALA A 63 -0.28 5.41 2.42
CA ALA A 63 -0.70 6.59 3.17
C ALA A 63 0.45 7.20 3.99
N GLU A 64 1.30 6.37 4.60
CA GLU A 64 2.49 6.83 5.32
C GLU A 64 3.50 7.52 4.40
N VAL A 65 3.80 6.91 3.25
CA VAL A 65 4.70 7.49 2.24
C VAL A 65 4.16 8.83 1.73
N ASP A 66 2.87 8.90 1.42
CA ASP A 66 2.24 10.14 0.94
C ASP A 66 2.23 11.23 2.02
N ALA A 67 2.01 10.87 3.29
CA ALA A 67 2.14 11.80 4.41
C ALA A 67 3.59 12.31 4.60
N LEU A 68 4.59 11.45 4.41
CA LEU A 68 6.00 11.85 4.45
C LEU A 68 6.33 12.81 3.30
N ARG A 69 5.86 12.53 2.08
CA ARG A 69 6.01 13.43 0.92
C ARG A 69 5.41 14.80 1.20
N GLN A 70 4.18 14.87 1.71
CA GLN A 70 3.53 16.14 2.08
C GLN A 70 4.31 16.91 3.15
N LYS A 71 4.88 16.21 4.15
CA LYS A 71 5.74 16.84 5.17
C LYS A 71 7.02 17.41 4.56
N LEU A 72 7.64 16.71 3.61
CA LEU A 72 8.83 17.19 2.90
C LEU A 72 8.51 18.41 2.03
N ASP A 73 7.42 18.36 1.26
CA ASP A 73 6.96 19.48 0.43
C ASP A 73 6.67 20.73 1.27
N LYS A 74 6.01 20.56 2.42
CA LYS A 74 5.77 21.66 3.35
C LYS A 74 7.08 22.24 3.86
N ARG A 75 8.02 21.40 4.32
CA ARG A 75 9.33 21.85 4.81
C ARG A 75 10.13 22.60 3.73
N LEU A 76 10.05 22.14 2.48
CA LEU A 76 10.66 22.83 1.34
C LEU A 76 10.07 24.23 1.13
N LYS A 77 8.74 24.37 1.15
CA LYS A 77 8.07 25.67 1.05
C LYS A 77 8.43 26.60 2.21
N ASP A 78 8.41 26.08 3.44
CA ASP A 78 8.76 26.85 4.63
C ASP A 78 10.22 27.36 4.55
N LEU A 79 11.14 26.52 4.06
CA LEU A 79 12.54 26.89 3.83
C LEU A 79 12.68 27.95 2.74
N GLU A 80 11.99 27.79 1.61
CA GLU A 80 11.97 28.78 0.51
C GLU A 80 11.48 30.15 1.01
N GLN A 81 10.42 30.16 1.82
CA GLN A 81 9.90 31.39 2.42
C GLN A 81 10.91 32.02 3.39
N ALA A 82 11.47 31.24 4.32
CA ALA A 82 12.44 31.75 5.29
C ALA A 82 13.70 32.33 4.63
N GLN A 83 14.15 31.74 3.54
CA GLN A 83 15.28 32.27 2.77
C GLN A 83 14.93 33.53 1.99
N THR A 84 13.71 33.62 1.46
CA THR A 84 13.20 34.84 0.82
C THR A 84 13.14 35.99 1.82
N ASP A 85 12.59 35.75 3.01
CA ASP A 85 12.49 36.75 4.08
C ASP A 85 13.88 37.21 4.54
N LEU A 86 14.83 36.28 4.70
CA LEU A 86 16.21 36.60 5.04
C LEU A 86 16.89 37.43 3.95
N ALA A 87 16.67 37.12 2.67
CA ALA A 87 17.22 37.91 1.57
C ALA A 87 16.68 39.34 1.61
N VAL A 88 15.36 39.50 1.76
CA VAL A 88 14.69 40.81 1.87
C VAL A 88 15.23 41.61 3.06
N ASP A 89 15.37 40.99 4.23
CA ASP A 89 15.91 41.67 5.43
C ASP A 89 17.35 42.14 5.21
N LYS A 90 18.20 41.29 4.61
CA LYS A 90 19.57 41.69 4.28
C LYS A 90 19.61 42.84 3.26
N PHE A 91 18.76 42.83 2.24
CA PHE A 91 18.63 43.93 1.28
C PHE A 91 18.21 45.24 1.97
N ARG A 92 17.25 45.16 2.89
CA ARG A 92 16.79 46.31 3.67
C ARG A 92 17.93 46.90 4.52
N ARG A 93 18.68 46.05 5.23
CA ARG A 93 19.84 46.47 6.02
C ARG A 93 20.92 47.13 5.16
N LEU A 94 21.27 46.54 4.02
CA LEU A 94 22.25 47.11 3.07
C LEU A 94 21.81 48.46 2.48
N SER A 95 20.50 48.63 2.27
CA SER A 95 19.94 49.90 1.76
C SER A 95 20.01 51.00 2.82
N MET A 96 19.87 50.64 4.10
CA MET A 96 19.96 51.56 5.24
C MET A 96 21.39 51.77 5.74
N ASP A 97 22.37 51.05 5.20
CA ASP A 97 23.77 51.15 5.60
C ASP A 97 24.39 52.49 5.16
N GLN A 98 24.54 53.39 6.13
CA GLN A 98 25.13 54.72 5.97
C GLN A 98 26.66 54.70 5.84
N SER A 99 27.31 53.57 6.13
CA SER A 99 28.76 53.42 5.97
C SER A 99 29.18 53.32 4.50
N ILE A 100 28.27 52.89 3.62
CA ILE A 100 28.51 52.76 2.18
C ILE A 100 28.28 54.11 1.51
N ARG A 101 29.37 54.76 1.11
CA ARG A 101 29.34 56.13 0.57
C ARG A 101 29.08 56.20 -0.94
N SER A 102 29.34 55.10 -1.67
CA SER A 102 29.18 55.05 -3.13
C SER A 102 28.06 54.12 -3.57
N ARG A 103 27.22 54.60 -4.50
CA ARG A 103 26.18 53.80 -5.15
C ARG A 103 26.77 52.55 -5.82
N GLN A 104 27.94 52.68 -6.42
CA GLN A 104 28.62 51.60 -7.13
C GLN A 104 29.08 50.49 -6.18
N GLU A 105 29.57 50.88 -5.00
CA GLU A 105 29.94 49.95 -3.93
C GLU A 105 28.70 49.23 -3.37
N ARG A 106 27.58 49.95 -3.20
CA ARG A 106 26.30 49.38 -2.77
C ARG A 106 25.77 48.36 -3.79
N GLU A 107 25.78 48.69 -5.07
CA GLU A 107 25.36 47.79 -6.16
C GLU A 107 26.26 46.54 -6.27
N LYS A 108 27.56 46.68 -6.01
CA LYS A 108 28.48 45.53 -5.94
C LYS A 108 28.13 44.62 -4.75
N ARG A 109 28.00 45.17 -3.54
CA ARG A 109 27.65 44.39 -2.34
C ARG A 109 26.28 43.70 -2.47
N MET A 110 25.32 44.33 -3.13
CA MET A 110 24.02 43.70 -3.42
C MET A 110 24.15 42.48 -4.34
N ARG A 111 25.00 42.55 -5.38
CA ARG A 111 25.24 41.41 -6.28
C ARG A 111 25.93 40.25 -5.56
N ASP A 112 27.02 40.53 -4.85
CA ASP A 112 27.79 39.53 -4.10
C ASP A 112 26.91 38.82 -3.06
N MET A 113 26.06 39.58 -2.35
CA MET A 113 25.11 39.02 -1.39
C MET A 113 24.05 38.13 -2.05
N ASN A 114 23.51 38.54 -3.20
CA ASN A 114 22.51 37.77 -3.92
C ASN A 114 23.10 36.44 -4.41
N GLU A 115 24.32 36.48 -4.93
CA GLU A 115 25.04 35.30 -5.42
C GLU A 115 25.39 34.33 -4.27
N SER A 116 25.86 34.85 -3.14
CA SER A 116 26.09 34.07 -1.92
C SER A 116 24.82 33.42 -1.38
N THR A 117 23.71 34.18 -1.33
CA THR A 117 22.41 33.67 -0.85
C THR A 117 21.86 32.58 -1.77
N LYS A 118 21.95 32.76 -3.09
CA LYS A 118 21.59 31.72 -4.08
C LYS A 118 22.43 30.46 -3.94
N HIS A 119 23.73 30.59 -3.66
CA HIS A 119 24.60 29.44 -3.46
C HIS A 119 24.18 28.61 -2.25
N VAL A 120 23.89 29.26 -1.12
CA VAL A 120 23.39 28.59 0.09
C VAL A 120 22.04 27.93 -0.18
N PHE A 121 21.11 28.62 -0.84
CA PHE A 121 19.81 28.06 -1.20
C PHE A 121 19.93 26.79 -2.03
N ASN A 122 20.75 26.82 -3.09
CA ASN A 122 20.93 25.66 -3.96
C ASN A 122 21.56 24.47 -3.21
N LYS A 123 22.48 24.74 -2.28
CA LYS A 123 23.10 23.70 -1.45
C LYS A 123 22.09 23.08 -0.48
N GLU A 124 21.25 23.91 0.15
CA GLU A 124 20.17 23.48 1.03
C GLU A 124 19.14 22.65 0.24
N LYS A 125 18.66 23.17 -0.88
CA LYS A 125 17.72 22.48 -1.78
C LYS A 125 18.24 21.13 -2.26
N LYS A 126 19.54 21.04 -2.59
CA LYS A 126 20.18 19.76 -2.95
C LYS A 126 20.16 18.76 -1.80
N ARG A 127 20.34 19.19 -0.54
CA ARG A 127 20.24 18.29 0.64
C ARG A 127 18.83 17.74 0.83
N PHE A 128 17.80 18.55 0.57
CA PHE A 128 16.40 18.10 0.63
C PHE A 128 15.99 17.23 -0.56
N SER A 129 16.71 17.31 -1.68
CA SER A 129 16.43 16.51 -2.90
C SER A 129 17.13 15.16 -2.91
N ILE A 130 18.05 14.88 -1.96
CA ILE A 130 18.66 13.57 -1.79
C ILE A 130 17.68 12.71 -0.98
N GLY A 131 16.82 12.02 -1.72
CA GLY A 131 16.10 10.82 -1.30
C GLY A 131 16.52 9.67 -2.19
#